data_AF-A0A0M6WWY1-F1
#
_entry.id   AF-A0A0M6WWY1-F1
#
_cell.length_a   1.000
_cell.length_b   1.000
_cell.length_c   1.000
_cell.angle_alpha   90.00
_cell.angle_beta   90.00
_cell.angle_gamma   90.00
#
_symmetry.space_group_name_H-M   'P 1'
#
loop_
_entity.id
_entity.type
_entity.pdbx_description
1 polymer ?
#
loop_
_entity_poly.entity_id
_entity_poly.type
_entity_poly.pdbx_seq_one_letter_code
_entity_poly.pdbx_strand_id
1 'polypeptide(L)'
;MEKLNDVITAIDDFVWGPVMLILLVGTGIFLTIRTRFLTWRNLGYALKSTLSKEARTKSRGEGDVSPFSALTTALAATIGTGNIVGVATAMVSGGPGALVWMWISAAFGLTSKFSECMLAIKYREINAKGEMSGGPMYTMKKALKNKRFGAVLAWLFALFAVIASFGIGNMTQGNSISGALHTTFHVPTHLTGIVITVLALLIIVGGIKSISKVSSVVVPLMAIFYVICGVIVIIGNISNLPAGILMIFQMAFSVKAVGGGLCGTIVASMMNAMRYGVARGVFSNEAGMGSAAITAAAATTDNPVRQGYINMTGTFWDTIVVCTITGLAIASSGVLGMTDAAGNMLTGSDVTIAAFETVLGSAGGWLVTIGITLFAFSTILGWEYHGEKAFEYLLGTHRFNMVYRLVFSFVVYFGCTQTLNLVWSFSDIANALMAIPNLICMLLLSGEIAKDIREFQKKIHKYN
;
A
#
# COMPACT_ATOMS: atom_id res chain seq x y z
N MET A 1 5.91 -15.08 -25.10
CA MET A 1 5.18 -14.29 -24.08
C MET A 1 4.19 -15.15 -23.30
N GLU A 2 3.31 -15.91 -23.96
CA GLU A 2 2.32 -16.77 -23.26
C GLU A 2 2.93 -17.77 -22.26
N LYS A 3 3.89 -18.61 -22.66
CA LYS A 3 4.56 -19.55 -21.73
C LYS A 3 5.24 -18.88 -20.54
N LEU A 4 5.72 -17.65 -20.71
CA LEU A 4 6.34 -16.88 -19.63
C LEU A 4 5.27 -16.38 -18.66
N ASN A 5 4.14 -15.90 -19.17
CA ASN A 5 3.00 -15.49 -18.36
C ASN A 5 2.44 -16.67 -17.55
N ASP A 6 2.28 -17.85 -18.15
CA ASP A 6 1.74 -19.03 -17.44
C ASP A 6 2.62 -19.44 -16.25
N VAL A 7 3.94 -19.43 -16.44
CA VAL A 7 4.90 -19.73 -15.37
C VAL A 7 4.84 -18.67 -14.27
N ILE A 8 4.79 -17.39 -14.64
CA ILE A 8 4.69 -16.29 -13.68
C ILE A 8 3.38 -16.40 -12.87
N THR A 9 2.25 -16.70 -13.52
CA THR A 9 0.96 -16.88 -12.85
C THR A 9 0.98 -18.08 -11.90
N ALA A 10 1.58 -19.20 -12.29
CA ALA A 10 1.69 -20.37 -11.42
C ALA A 10 2.52 -20.09 -10.15
N ILE A 11 3.59 -19.30 -10.29
CA ILE A 11 4.40 -18.87 -9.13
C ILE A 11 3.58 -17.92 -8.25
N ASP A 12 2.89 -16.95 -8.84
CA ASP A 12 2.02 -16.02 -8.11
C ASP A 12 0.93 -16.76 -7.31
N ASP A 13 0.27 -17.73 -7.95
CA ASP A 13 -0.74 -18.59 -7.34
C ASP A 13 -0.20 -19.36 -6.13
N PHE A 14 1.03 -19.87 -6.23
CA PHE A 14 1.68 -20.59 -5.14
C PHE A 14 2.08 -19.65 -4.01
N VAL A 15 2.70 -18.52 -4.34
CA VAL A 15 3.25 -17.56 -3.39
C VAL A 15 2.15 -16.85 -2.61
N TRP A 16 1.05 -16.47 -3.25
CA TRP A 16 -0.16 -15.94 -2.59
C TRP A 16 -1.17 -17.02 -2.21
N GLY A 17 -0.70 -18.27 -2.15
CA GLY A 17 -1.47 -19.39 -1.64
C GLY A 17 -1.77 -19.29 -0.14
N PRO A 18 -2.46 -20.31 0.42
CA PRO A 18 -2.95 -20.30 1.80
C PRO A 18 -1.86 -20.02 2.85
N VAL A 19 -0.62 -20.47 2.63
CA VAL A 19 0.49 -20.29 3.57
C VAL A 19 0.82 -18.82 3.79
N MET A 20 0.94 -18.04 2.72
CA MET A 20 1.24 -16.61 2.81
C MET A 20 0.08 -15.83 3.44
N LEU A 21 -1.17 -16.17 3.07
CA LEU A 21 -2.36 -15.57 3.66
C LEU A 21 -2.45 -15.82 5.17
N ILE A 22 -2.20 -17.07 5.60
CA ILE A 22 -2.14 -17.45 7.02
C ILE A 22 -1.00 -16.70 7.72
N LEU A 23 0.19 -16.63 7.11
CA LEU A 23 1.32 -15.95 7.72
C LEU A 23 1.03 -14.46 7.90
N LEU A 24 0.47 -13.80 6.89
CA LEU A 24 0.23 -12.36 6.92
C LEU A 24 -0.94 -11.99 7.83
N VAL A 25 -2.14 -12.51 7.55
CA VAL A 25 -3.35 -12.20 8.34
C VAL A 25 -3.24 -12.81 9.73
N GLY A 26 -2.71 -14.03 9.84
CA GLY A 26 -2.50 -14.71 11.12
C GLY A 26 -1.48 -13.99 12.00
N THR A 27 -0.41 -13.40 11.44
CA THR A 27 0.50 -12.54 12.21
C THR A 27 -0.24 -11.30 12.73
N GLY A 28 -1.05 -10.64 11.89
CA GLY A 28 -1.87 -9.51 12.32
C GLY A 28 -2.81 -9.88 13.47
N ILE A 29 -3.58 -10.96 13.33
CA ILE A 29 -4.48 -11.49 14.37
C ILE A 29 -3.70 -11.79 15.66
N PHE A 30 -2.60 -12.53 15.54
CA PHE A 30 -1.77 -12.91 16.67
C PHE A 30 -1.25 -11.67 17.41
N LEU A 31 -0.70 -10.68 16.68
CA LEU A 31 -0.19 -9.45 17.29
C LEU A 31 -1.32 -8.62 17.91
N THR A 32 -2.50 -8.55 17.29
CA THR A 32 -3.67 -7.86 17.85
C THR A 32 -4.05 -8.47 19.21
N ILE A 33 -4.12 -9.80 19.30
CA ILE A 33 -4.42 -10.51 20.55
C ILE A 33 -3.29 -10.30 21.57
N ARG A 34 -2.03 -10.47 21.14
CA ARG A 34 -0.83 -10.34 21.99
C ARG A 34 -0.70 -8.95 22.62
N THR A 35 -1.05 -7.92 21.86
CA THR A 35 -1.09 -6.52 22.31
C THR A 35 -2.40 -6.15 23.04
N ARG A 36 -3.32 -7.10 23.24
CA ARG A 36 -4.62 -6.90 23.92
C ARG A 36 -5.49 -5.83 23.26
N PHE A 37 -5.52 -5.83 21.92
CA PHE A 37 -6.29 -4.89 21.11
C PHE A 37 -5.95 -3.42 21.38
N LEU A 38 -4.76 -3.10 21.93
CA LEU A 38 -4.39 -1.73 22.26
C LEU A 38 -4.28 -0.82 21.04
N THR A 39 -3.88 -1.35 19.87
CA THR A 39 -3.86 -0.57 18.62
C THR A 39 -5.26 -0.11 18.22
N TRP A 40 -6.26 -0.98 18.36
CA TRP A 40 -7.66 -0.66 18.11
C TRP A 40 -8.22 0.31 19.15
N ARG A 41 -8.04 -0.01 20.43
CA ARG A 41 -8.55 0.81 21.55
C ARG A 41 -7.97 2.23 21.54
N ASN A 42 -6.75 2.39 21.05
CA ASN A 42 -6.06 3.67 20.95
C ASN A 42 -6.10 4.29 19.55
N LEU A 43 -6.95 3.79 18.64
CA LEU A 43 -7.08 4.35 17.29
C LEU A 43 -7.47 5.84 17.33
N GLY A 44 -8.37 6.24 18.24
CA GLY A 44 -8.72 7.64 18.44
C GLY A 44 -7.52 8.52 18.86
N TYR A 45 -6.66 8.01 19.75
CA TYR A 45 -5.41 8.67 20.12
C TYR A 45 -4.45 8.79 18.93
N ALA A 46 -4.31 7.72 18.14
CA ALA A 46 -3.45 7.68 16.96
C ALA A 46 -3.89 8.70 15.88
N LEU A 47 -5.19 8.77 15.59
CA LEU A 47 -5.77 9.73 14.65
C LEU A 47 -5.59 11.17 15.15
N LYS A 48 -5.88 11.45 16.43
CA LYS A 48 -5.67 12.77 17.04
C LYS A 48 -4.20 13.19 17.01
N SER A 49 -3.29 12.25 17.29
CA SER A 49 -1.84 12.50 17.27
C SER A 49 -1.37 12.86 15.87
N THR A 50 -1.85 12.14 14.85
CA THR A 50 -1.53 12.38 13.44
C THR A 50 -1.97 13.77 12.97
N LEU A 51 -3.17 14.20 13.35
CA LEU A 51 -3.73 15.49 12.95
C LEU A 51 -3.27 16.67 13.82
N SER A 52 -2.47 16.43 14.85
CA SER A 52 -2.01 17.45 15.80
C SER A 52 -1.03 18.46 15.16
N LYS A 53 -0.95 19.66 15.76
CA LYS A 53 0.08 20.65 15.39
C LYS A 53 1.49 20.12 15.66
N GLU A 54 1.67 19.36 16.74
CA GLU A 54 2.95 18.75 17.13
C GLU A 54 3.47 17.77 16.06
N ALA A 55 2.60 16.97 15.43
CA ALA A 55 3.02 16.06 14.37
C ALA A 55 3.61 16.78 13.14
N ARG A 56 3.40 18.08 12.98
CA ARG A 56 3.93 18.88 11.88
C ARG A 56 5.29 19.49 12.18
N THR A 57 5.78 19.42 13.42
CA THR A 57 7.08 19.98 13.84
C THR A 57 8.13 18.90 14.04
N LYS A 58 9.38 19.33 14.25
CA LYS A 58 10.51 18.48 14.66
C LYS A 58 10.91 18.74 16.12
N SER A 59 9.96 19.18 16.96
CA SER A 59 10.29 19.71 18.29
C SER A 59 10.45 18.65 19.40
N ARG A 60 10.17 17.38 19.13
CA ARG A 60 10.14 16.33 20.16
C ARG A 60 10.91 15.08 19.73
N GLY A 61 12.14 14.98 20.21
CA GLY A 61 13.06 13.89 19.89
C GLY A 61 13.86 14.17 18.63
N GLU A 62 14.34 13.11 17.99
CA GLU A 62 15.32 13.20 16.89
C GLU A 62 14.78 12.53 15.63
N GLY A 63 15.17 13.04 14.46
CA GLY A 63 14.81 12.49 13.15
C GLY A 63 15.02 13.49 12.01
N ASP A 64 14.78 13.04 10.78
CA ASP A 64 15.02 13.82 9.56
C ASP A 64 13.83 14.69 9.18
N VAL A 65 12.61 14.17 9.37
CA VAL A 65 11.35 14.82 8.99
C VAL A 65 10.35 14.82 10.14
N SER A 66 9.31 15.66 10.08
CA SER A 66 8.24 15.66 11.10
C SER A 66 7.41 14.36 11.05
N PRO A 67 6.76 13.94 12.15
CA PRO A 67 5.89 12.76 12.17
C PRO A 67 4.84 12.70 11.06
N PHE A 68 4.21 13.84 10.76
CA PHE A 68 3.23 14.00 9.68
C PHE A 68 3.87 13.86 8.31
N SER A 69 5.08 14.41 8.11
CA SER A 69 5.82 14.26 6.85
C SER A 69 6.23 12.81 6.63
N ALA A 70 6.67 12.10 7.68
CA ALA A 70 6.97 10.68 7.60
C ALA A 70 5.71 9.85 7.27
N LEU A 71 4.57 10.14 7.91
CA LEU A 71 3.31 9.48 7.59
C LEU A 71 2.86 9.75 6.15
N THR A 72 2.86 11.02 5.71
CA THR A 72 2.44 11.36 4.34
C THR A 72 3.39 10.82 3.29
N THR A 73 4.68 10.67 3.59
CA THR A 73 5.63 9.97 2.71
C THR A 73 5.33 8.47 2.65
N ALA A 74 5.00 7.85 3.78
CA ALA A 74 4.57 6.44 3.80
C ALA A 74 3.22 6.27 3.08
N LEU A 75 2.28 7.21 3.25
CA LEU A 75 1.00 7.23 2.55
C LEU A 75 1.17 7.52 1.05
N ALA A 76 2.22 8.23 0.63
CA ALA A 76 2.53 8.36 -0.79
C ALA A 76 2.85 6.97 -1.38
N ALA A 77 3.60 6.15 -0.65
CA ALA A 77 3.92 4.77 -1.05
C ALA A 77 2.70 3.82 -1.01
N THR A 78 1.74 4.02 -0.10
CA THR A 78 0.59 3.10 0.04
C THR A 78 -0.65 3.55 -0.74
N ILE A 79 -0.96 4.85 -0.72
CA ILE A 79 -2.12 5.42 -1.45
C ILE A 79 -1.72 5.62 -2.91
N GLY A 80 -1.94 4.58 -3.69
CA GLY A 80 -1.48 4.45 -5.07
C GLY A 80 -2.50 3.80 -5.97
N THR A 81 -1.98 3.16 -7.01
CA THR A 81 -2.74 2.30 -7.92
C THR A 81 -3.56 1.22 -7.18
N GLY A 82 -3.05 0.71 -6.04
CA GLY A 82 -3.74 -0.32 -5.25
C GLY A 82 -5.14 0.07 -4.80
N ASN A 83 -5.36 1.34 -4.47
CA ASN A 83 -6.65 1.83 -3.96
C ASN A 83 -7.72 2.01 -5.04
N ILE A 84 -7.31 2.06 -6.31
CA ILE A 84 -8.17 2.29 -7.46
C ILE A 84 -8.23 1.00 -8.29
N VAL A 85 -7.15 0.73 -9.00
CA VAL A 85 -6.98 -0.43 -9.89
C VAL A 85 -6.95 -1.74 -9.09
N GLY A 86 -6.29 -1.74 -7.92
CA GLY A 86 -6.21 -2.94 -7.07
C GLY A 86 -7.57 -3.35 -6.49
N VAL A 87 -8.36 -2.39 -6.02
CA VAL A 87 -9.74 -2.62 -5.55
C VAL A 87 -10.62 -3.14 -6.69
N ALA A 88 -10.59 -2.49 -7.85
CA ALA A 88 -11.33 -2.93 -9.03
C ALA A 88 -10.95 -4.36 -9.44
N THR A 89 -9.64 -4.66 -9.50
CA THR A 89 -9.13 -5.99 -9.83
C THR A 89 -9.60 -7.02 -8.80
N ALA A 90 -9.56 -6.69 -7.51
CA ALA A 90 -10.05 -7.59 -6.45
C ALA A 90 -11.54 -7.91 -6.63
N MET A 91 -12.36 -6.90 -6.93
CA MET A 91 -13.80 -7.06 -7.08
C MET A 91 -14.22 -7.76 -8.38
N VAL A 92 -13.44 -7.60 -9.45
CA VAL A 92 -13.67 -8.30 -10.73
C VAL A 92 -13.22 -9.75 -10.65
N SER A 93 -11.97 -10.00 -10.20
CA SER A 93 -11.37 -11.35 -10.21
C SER A 93 -11.79 -12.20 -9.01
N GLY A 94 -11.95 -11.58 -7.83
CA GLY A 94 -12.37 -12.24 -6.60
C GLY A 94 -13.86 -12.08 -6.27
N GLY A 95 -14.60 -11.31 -7.07
CA GLY A 95 -15.96 -10.88 -6.78
C GLY A 95 -16.06 -9.74 -5.76
N PRO A 96 -17.21 -9.04 -5.68
CA PRO A 96 -17.45 -7.96 -4.72
C PRO A 96 -17.07 -8.28 -3.26
N GLY A 97 -17.18 -9.56 -2.87
CA GLY A 97 -16.80 -10.03 -1.54
C GLY A 97 -15.33 -9.88 -1.18
N ALA A 98 -14.45 -9.69 -2.17
CA ALA A 98 -13.05 -9.38 -1.93
C ALA A 98 -12.87 -8.09 -1.10
N LEU A 99 -13.79 -7.14 -1.19
CA LEU A 99 -13.74 -5.89 -0.41
C LEU A 99 -13.83 -6.14 1.10
N VAL A 100 -14.63 -7.11 1.55
CA VAL A 100 -14.68 -7.51 2.97
C VAL A 100 -13.34 -8.04 3.43
N TRP A 101 -12.68 -8.85 2.61
CA TRP A 101 -11.38 -9.42 2.92
C TRP A 101 -10.27 -8.37 2.89
N MET A 102 -10.38 -7.32 2.06
CA MET A 102 -9.53 -6.13 2.16
C MET A 102 -9.72 -5.44 3.53
N TRP A 103 -10.95 -5.27 4.00
CA TRP A 103 -11.23 -4.68 5.31
C TRP A 103 -10.68 -5.53 6.45
N ILE A 104 -10.86 -6.85 6.42
CA ILE A 104 -10.32 -7.78 7.42
C ILE A 104 -8.79 -7.72 7.44
N SER A 105 -8.16 -7.70 6.26
CA SER A 105 -6.71 -7.56 6.15
C SER A 105 -6.21 -6.24 6.72
N ALA A 106 -6.88 -5.12 6.44
CA ALA A 106 -6.54 -3.82 7.00
C ALA A 106 -6.77 -3.73 8.51
N ALA A 107 -7.88 -4.29 8.99
CA ALA A 107 -8.25 -4.37 10.39
C ALA A 107 -7.12 -4.99 11.25
N PHE A 108 -6.65 -6.18 10.88
CA PHE A 108 -5.50 -6.80 11.57
C PHE A 108 -4.16 -6.19 11.14
N GLY A 109 -4.10 -5.64 9.93
CA GLY A 109 -2.97 -4.90 9.39
C GLY A 109 -2.60 -3.67 10.22
N LEU A 110 -3.54 -2.99 10.88
CA LEU A 110 -3.26 -1.89 11.80
C LEU A 110 -2.22 -2.28 12.86
N THR A 111 -2.35 -3.48 13.44
CA THR A 111 -1.39 -3.96 14.45
C THR A 111 -0.06 -4.36 13.83
N SER A 112 -0.05 -4.99 12.65
CA SER A 112 1.18 -5.32 11.92
C SER A 112 1.96 -4.05 11.57
N LYS A 113 1.29 -3.05 10.98
CA LYS A 113 1.85 -1.75 10.61
C LYS A 113 2.42 -0.99 11.81
N PHE A 114 1.68 -0.97 12.92
CA PHE A 114 2.17 -0.42 14.19
C PHE A 114 3.48 -1.09 14.60
N SER A 115 3.51 -2.43 14.57
CA SER A 115 4.61 -3.24 15.09
C SER A 115 5.88 -3.05 14.29
N GLU A 116 5.82 -3.13 12.96
CA GLU A 116 6.98 -2.91 12.09
C GLU A 116 7.54 -1.48 12.20
N CYS A 117 6.68 -0.46 12.25
CA CYS A 117 7.11 0.94 12.35
C CYS A 117 7.71 1.27 13.72
N MET A 118 7.11 0.75 14.80
CA MET A 118 7.62 0.90 16.16
C MET A 118 9.03 0.28 16.28
N LEU A 119 9.19 -0.94 15.79
CA LEU A 119 10.49 -1.63 15.80
C LEU A 119 11.53 -0.89 14.94
N ALA A 120 11.16 -0.41 13.75
CA ALA A 120 12.09 0.33 12.90
C ALA A 120 12.59 1.62 13.54
N ILE A 121 11.75 2.38 14.27
CA ILE A 121 12.22 3.52 15.05
C ILE A 121 13.16 3.08 16.17
N LYS A 122 12.83 1.99 16.86
CA LYS A 122 13.62 1.51 18.00
C LYS A 122 15.02 1.05 17.61
N TYR A 123 15.17 0.50 16.40
CA TYR A 123 16.42 -0.10 15.91
C TYR A 123 17.08 0.66 14.75
N ARG A 124 16.62 1.88 14.41
CA ARG A 124 17.29 2.72 13.40
C ARG A 124 18.72 3.11 13.82
N GLU A 125 19.51 3.52 12.85
CA GLU A 125 20.85 4.11 13.02
C GLU A 125 20.98 5.39 12.22
N ILE A 126 22.07 6.12 12.46
CA ILE A 126 22.46 7.27 11.67
C ILE A 126 23.51 6.80 10.66
N ASN A 127 23.27 7.03 9.37
CA ASN A 127 24.21 6.67 8.32
C ASN A 127 25.38 7.67 8.24
N ALA A 128 26.35 7.40 7.37
CA ALA A 128 27.52 8.27 7.17
C ALA A 128 27.19 9.70 6.68
N LYS A 129 25.96 9.95 6.22
CA LYS A 129 25.45 11.28 5.81
C LYS A 129 24.71 12.01 6.95
N GLY A 130 24.60 11.40 8.13
CA GLY A 130 23.85 11.97 9.24
C GLY A 130 22.33 11.77 9.15
N GLU A 131 21.85 10.89 8.26
CA GLU A 131 20.43 10.60 8.06
C GLU A 131 20.01 9.36 8.85
N MET A 132 18.77 9.33 9.34
CA MET A 132 18.20 8.15 9.96
C MET A 132 17.96 7.05 8.92
N SER A 133 18.52 5.87 9.18
CA SER A 133 18.36 4.67 8.39
C SER A 133 17.77 3.57 9.28
N GLY A 134 16.58 3.10 8.93
CA GLY A 134 15.87 2.08 9.67
C GLY A 134 14.96 1.28 8.77
N GLY A 135 14.19 0.38 9.38
CA GLY A 135 13.36 -0.59 8.67
C GLY A 135 13.68 -2.02 9.09
N PRO A 136 12.97 -3.01 8.53
CA PRO A 136 13.06 -4.40 8.96
C PRO A 136 14.47 -4.99 8.87
N MET A 137 15.28 -4.60 7.88
CA MET A 137 16.67 -5.06 7.76
C MET A 137 17.56 -4.63 8.95
N TYR A 138 17.33 -3.43 9.50
CA TYR A 138 18.05 -2.97 10.68
C TYR A 138 17.52 -3.62 11.96
N THR A 139 16.20 -3.74 12.07
CA THR A 139 15.53 -4.45 13.17
C THR A 139 16.03 -5.89 13.27
N MET A 140 16.00 -6.66 12.17
CA MET A 140 16.41 -8.06 12.16
C MET A 140 17.88 -8.24 12.53
N LYS A 141 18.76 -7.39 11.98
CA LYS A 141 20.21 -7.41 12.28
C LYS A 141 20.51 -7.12 13.75
N LYS A 142 19.78 -6.19 14.38
CA LYS A 142 20.07 -5.72 15.74
C LYS A 142 19.30 -6.45 16.84
N ALA A 143 18.00 -6.64 16.65
CA ALA A 143 17.07 -7.10 17.68
C ALA A 143 17.11 -8.63 17.88
N LEU A 144 17.28 -9.41 16.81
CA LEU A 144 17.26 -10.86 16.93
C LEU A 144 18.47 -11.37 17.73
N LYS A 145 18.21 -12.33 18.63
CA LYS A 145 19.22 -12.91 19.52
C LYS A 145 20.30 -13.65 18.73
N ASN A 146 19.88 -14.48 17.76
CA ASN A 146 20.79 -15.16 16.85
C ASN A 146 21.24 -14.19 15.74
N LYS A 147 22.46 -13.66 15.87
CA LYS A 147 23.01 -12.64 14.96
C LYS A 147 23.20 -13.13 13.53
N ARG A 148 23.56 -14.40 13.33
CA ARG A 148 23.70 -14.98 11.99
C ARG A 148 22.36 -15.07 11.30
N PHE A 149 21.37 -15.64 11.99
CA PHE A 149 20.01 -15.73 11.47
C PHE A 149 19.40 -14.36 11.16
N GLY A 150 19.57 -13.39 12.07
CA GLY A 150 19.09 -12.02 11.85
C GLY A 150 19.78 -11.30 10.69
N ALA A 151 21.08 -11.52 10.48
CA ALA A 151 21.79 -10.97 9.32
C ALA A 151 21.29 -11.56 8.00
N VAL A 152 21.01 -12.87 7.95
CA VAL A 152 20.46 -13.52 6.74
C VAL A 152 19.08 -12.98 6.40
N LEU A 153 18.17 -12.93 7.38
CA LEU A 153 16.83 -12.39 7.14
C LEU A 153 16.85 -10.91 6.74
N ALA A 154 17.74 -10.12 7.35
CA ALA A 154 17.90 -8.72 7.01
C ALA A 154 18.39 -8.51 5.57
N TRP A 155 19.36 -9.32 5.13
CA TRP A 155 19.85 -9.30 3.75
C TRP A 155 18.77 -9.73 2.76
N LEU A 156 18.04 -10.80 3.05
CA LEU A 156 16.91 -11.26 2.21
C LEU A 156 15.82 -10.20 2.10
N PHE A 157 15.43 -9.58 3.22
CA PHE A 157 14.47 -8.47 3.20
C PHE A 157 14.95 -7.33 2.32
N ALA A 158 16.20 -6.88 2.50
CA ALA A 158 16.74 -5.77 1.74
C ALA A 158 16.83 -6.10 0.23
N LEU A 159 17.24 -7.31 -0.13
CA LEU A 159 17.24 -7.77 -1.52
C LEU A 159 15.83 -7.73 -2.13
N PHE A 160 14.85 -8.33 -1.45
CA PHE A 160 13.49 -8.37 -1.96
C PHE A 160 12.81 -7.00 -1.94
N ALA A 161 13.15 -6.11 -1.00
CA ALA A 161 12.67 -4.73 -0.99
C ALA A 161 13.19 -3.92 -2.19
N VAL A 162 14.46 -4.12 -2.59
CA VAL A 162 15.01 -3.53 -3.84
C VAL A 162 14.31 -4.09 -5.07
N ILE A 163 14.03 -5.39 -5.12
CA ILE A 163 13.32 -5.99 -6.26
C ILE A 163 11.85 -5.51 -6.30
N ALA A 164 11.18 -5.49 -5.15
CA ALA A 164 9.79 -5.07 -5.01
C ALA A 164 9.60 -3.59 -5.35
N SER A 165 10.58 -2.73 -5.07
CA SER A 165 10.48 -1.31 -5.43
C SER A 165 10.27 -1.09 -6.93
N PHE A 166 10.88 -1.92 -7.79
CA PHE A 166 10.64 -1.87 -9.24
C PHE A 166 9.25 -2.43 -9.65
N GLY A 167 8.61 -3.23 -8.82
CA GLY A 167 7.28 -3.78 -9.05
C GLY A 167 6.18 -2.86 -8.56
N ILE A 168 5.88 -2.95 -7.26
CA ILE A 168 4.77 -2.22 -6.60
C ILE A 168 4.99 -0.72 -6.63
N GLY A 169 6.25 -0.32 -6.48
CA GLY A 169 6.64 1.08 -6.42
C GLY A 169 6.78 1.77 -7.77
N ASN A 170 6.82 1.02 -8.88
CA ASN A 170 7.31 1.59 -10.13
C ASN A 170 6.54 1.09 -11.35
N MET A 171 6.77 -0.15 -11.81
CA MET A 171 6.17 -0.62 -13.07
C MET A 171 4.64 -0.64 -13.03
N THR A 172 4.05 -1.14 -11.93
CA THR A 172 2.58 -1.18 -11.74
C THR A 172 1.96 0.22 -11.72
N GLN A 173 2.67 1.19 -11.15
CA GLN A 173 2.24 2.59 -11.07
C GLN A 173 2.31 3.24 -12.45
N GLY A 174 3.45 3.14 -13.13
CA GLY A 174 3.63 3.66 -14.48
C GLY A 174 2.61 3.10 -15.47
N ASN A 175 2.35 1.78 -15.40
CA ASN A 175 1.34 1.11 -16.22
C ASN A 175 -0.05 1.72 -16.01
N SER A 176 -0.47 1.90 -14.76
CA SER A 176 -1.80 2.42 -14.42
C SER A 176 -2.00 3.88 -14.82
N ILE A 177 -0.96 4.72 -14.69
CA ILE A 177 -0.98 6.10 -15.18
C ILE A 177 -1.16 6.11 -16.70
N SER A 178 -0.35 5.32 -17.42
CA SER A 178 -0.39 5.27 -18.88
C SER A 178 -1.71 4.70 -19.42
N GLY A 179 -2.27 3.68 -18.76
CA GLY A 179 -3.56 3.11 -19.10
C GLY A 179 -4.69 4.13 -18.93
N ALA A 180 -4.78 4.77 -17.76
CA ALA A 180 -5.83 5.76 -17.51
C ALA A 180 -5.76 6.98 -18.46
N LEU A 181 -4.56 7.50 -18.73
CA LEU A 181 -4.37 8.60 -19.68
C LEU A 181 -4.70 8.20 -21.12
N HIS A 182 -4.39 6.95 -21.51
CA HIS A 182 -4.74 6.43 -22.81
C HIS A 182 -6.26 6.25 -22.94
N THR A 183 -6.92 5.60 -21.99
CA THR A 183 -8.38 5.38 -22.01
C THR A 183 -9.15 6.70 -22.06
N THR A 184 -8.76 7.68 -21.24
CA THR A 184 -9.53 8.91 -21.06
C THR A 184 -9.19 10.00 -22.08
N PHE A 185 -7.91 10.15 -22.41
CA PHE A 185 -7.42 11.26 -23.23
C PHE A 185 -6.72 10.81 -24.52
N HIS A 186 -6.65 9.51 -24.79
CA HIS A 186 -5.98 8.94 -25.97
C HIS A 186 -4.48 9.33 -26.05
N VAL A 187 -3.85 9.60 -24.89
CA VAL A 187 -2.42 9.92 -24.84
C VAL A 187 -1.61 8.66 -25.09
N PRO A 188 -0.65 8.67 -26.02
CA PRO A 188 0.20 7.50 -26.26
C PRO A 188 1.02 7.12 -25.03
N THR A 189 1.06 5.82 -24.71
CA THR A 189 1.69 5.30 -23.49
C THR A 189 3.18 5.62 -23.36
N HIS A 190 3.92 5.64 -24.48
CA HIS A 190 5.34 6.01 -24.51
C HIS A 190 5.57 7.48 -24.15
N LEU A 191 4.68 8.39 -24.57
CA LEU A 191 4.77 9.81 -24.23
C LEU A 191 4.52 10.02 -22.73
N THR A 192 3.52 9.34 -22.18
CA THR A 192 3.29 9.28 -20.74
C THR A 192 4.55 8.81 -20.01
N GLY A 193 5.16 7.71 -20.46
CA GLY A 193 6.39 7.17 -19.86
C GLY A 193 7.53 8.19 -19.81
N ILE A 194 7.74 8.96 -20.90
CA ILE A 194 8.78 10.00 -20.95
C ILE A 194 8.49 11.08 -19.91
N VAL A 195 7.26 11.60 -19.89
CA VAL A 195 6.87 12.70 -18.98
C VAL A 195 7.00 12.28 -17.52
N ILE A 196 6.46 11.11 -17.15
CA ILE A 196 6.53 10.62 -15.77
C ILE A 196 7.98 10.36 -15.35
N THR A 197 8.82 9.81 -16.23
CA THR A 197 10.25 9.60 -15.95
C THR A 197 10.97 10.92 -15.65
N VAL A 198 10.73 11.95 -16.46
CA VAL A 198 11.35 13.28 -16.26
C VAL A 198 10.87 13.90 -14.94
N LEU A 199 9.56 13.87 -14.67
CA LEU A 199 9.00 14.40 -13.42
C LEU A 199 9.52 13.65 -12.18
N ALA A 200 9.65 12.32 -12.27
CA ALA A 200 10.20 11.50 -11.19
C ALA A 200 11.66 11.90 -10.91
N LEU A 201 12.51 12.00 -11.95
CA LEU A 201 13.91 12.42 -11.82
C LEU A 201 14.05 13.78 -11.12
N LEU A 202 13.25 14.77 -11.50
CA LEU A 202 13.31 16.12 -10.93
C LEU A 202 13.12 16.12 -9.41
N ILE A 203 12.26 15.24 -8.88
CA ILE A 203 11.96 15.18 -7.45
C ILE A 203 12.91 14.25 -6.71
N ILE A 204 13.13 13.04 -7.25
CA ILE A 204 13.90 11.96 -6.65
C ILE A 204 15.37 12.34 -6.46
N VAL A 205 15.96 13.10 -7.39
CA VAL A 205 17.35 13.58 -7.26
C VAL A 205 17.58 14.36 -5.96
N GLY A 206 16.55 15.05 -5.44
CA GLY A 206 16.61 15.76 -4.16
C GLY A 206 16.55 14.88 -2.90
N GLY A 207 16.32 13.57 -3.04
CA GLY A 207 16.23 12.60 -1.95
C GLY A 207 15.04 12.82 -1.00
N ILE A 208 15.11 12.23 0.20
CA ILE A 208 13.98 12.17 1.14
C ILE A 208 13.39 13.53 1.51
N LYS A 209 14.21 14.58 1.63
CA LYS A 209 13.71 15.92 1.96
C LYS A 209 12.83 16.49 0.85
N SER A 210 13.19 16.25 -0.42
CA SER A 210 12.41 16.65 -1.59
C SER A 210 11.11 15.84 -1.66
N ILE A 211 11.23 14.51 -1.57
CA ILE A 211 10.10 13.58 -1.58
C ILE A 211 9.10 13.95 -0.49
N SER A 212 9.53 14.03 0.77
CA SER A 212 8.65 14.37 1.89
C SER A 212 8.03 15.75 1.78
N LYS A 213 8.73 16.75 1.23
CA LYS A 213 8.16 18.08 1.00
C LYS A 213 6.98 17.99 0.03
N VAL A 214 7.15 17.29 -1.08
CA VAL A 214 6.07 17.08 -2.07
C VAL A 214 4.94 16.25 -1.48
N SER A 215 5.26 15.09 -0.88
CA SER A 215 4.27 14.17 -0.30
C SER A 215 3.42 14.83 0.79
N SER A 216 4.00 15.70 1.62
CA SER A 216 3.27 16.39 2.70
C SER A 216 2.14 17.30 2.22
N VAL A 217 2.17 17.72 0.94
CA VAL A 217 1.16 18.58 0.32
C VAL A 217 0.27 17.76 -0.62
N VAL A 218 0.87 16.96 -1.51
CA VAL A 218 0.14 16.24 -2.56
C VAL A 218 -0.75 15.15 -1.98
N VAL A 219 -0.26 14.37 -1.01
CA VAL A 219 -0.99 13.19 -0.50
C VAL A 219 -2.30 13.58 0.21
N PRO A 220 -2.32 14.57 1.13
CA PRO A 220 -3.59 14.99 1.71
C PRO A 220 -4.57 15.55 0.67
N LEU A 221 -4.06 16.35 -0.28
CA LEU A 221 -4.89 16.98 -1.31
C LEU A 221 -5.53 15.93 -2.22
N MET A 222 -4.73 15.01 -2.75
CA MET A 222 -5.22 13.97 -3.66
C MET A 222 -6.21 13.04 -2.95
N ALA A 223 -5.96 12.66 -1.68
CA ALA A 223 -6.85 11.79 -0.93
C ALA A 223 -8.20 12.47 -0.64
N ILE A 224 -8.20 13.73 -0.21
CA ILE A 224 -9.44 14.50 0.04
C ILE A 224 -10.22 14.66 -1.26
N PHE A 225 -9.55 15.04 -2.35
CA PHE A 225 -10.14 15.20 -3.67
C PHE A 225 -10.84 13.92 -4.12
N TYR A 226 -10.13 12.79 -4.10
CA TYR A 226 -10.67 11.50 -4.55
C TYR A 226 -11.83 11.02 -3.67
N VAL A 227 -11.72 11.18 -2.34
CA VAL A 227 -12.81 10.82 -1.40
C VAL A 227 -14.06 11.64 -1.67
N ILE A 228 -13.95 12.96 -1.90
CA ILE A 228 -15.10 13.81 -2.23
C ILE A 228 -15.78 13.32 -3.51
N CYS A 229 -15.01 13.09 -4.58
CA CYS A 229 -15.56 12.61 -5.85
C CYS A 229 -16.23 11.23 -5.70
N GLY A 230 -15.62 10.29 -4.98
CA GLY A 230 -16.19 8.98 -4.75
C GLY A 230 -17.46 9.03 -3.89
N VAL A 231 -17.53 9.90 -2.89
CA VAL A 231 -18.76 10.12 -2.10
C VAL A 231 -19.89 10.67 -2.99
N ILE A 232 -19.59 11.60 -3.90
CA ILE A 232 -20.58 12.12 -4.86
C ILE A 232 -21.14 10.98 -5.73
N VAL A 233 -20.29 10.08 -6.23
CA VAL A 233 -20.71 8.93 -7.03
C VAL A 233 -21.56 7.94 -6.21
N ILE A 234 -21.17 7.67 -4.96
CA ILE A 234 -21.95 6.80 -4.06
C ILE A 234 -23.34 7.40 -3.79
N ILE A 235 -23.42 8.72 -3.55
CA ILE A 235 -24.70 9.41 -3.33
C ILE A 235 -25.53 9.44 -4.63
N GLY A 236 -24.90 9.63 -5.79
CA GLY A 236 -25.59 9.57 -7.08
C GLY A 236 -26.20 8.19 -7.36
N ASN A 237 -25.55 7.12 -6.90
CA ASN A 237 -26.03 5.74 -7.00
C ASN A 237 -26.68 5.22 -5.69
N ILE A 238 -27.20 6.11 -4.83
CA ILE A 238 -27.64 5.73 -3.47
C ILE A 238 -28.73 4.64 -3.47
N SER A 239 -29.61 4.63 -4.48
CA SER A 239 -30.67 3.61 -4.62
C SER A 239 -30.11 2.19 -4.77
N ASN A 240 -28.93 2.05 -5.39
CA ASN A 240 -28.28 0.76 -5.61
C ASN A 240 -27.34 0.37 -4.45
N LEU A 241 -26.99 1.33 -3.59
CA LEU A 241 -26.02 1.10 -2.50
C LEU A 241 -26.41 -0.05 -1.56
N PRO A 242 -27.68 -0.19 -1.11
CA PRO A 242 -28.07 -1.32 -0.26
C PRO A 242 -27.84 -2.68 -0.93
N ALA A 243 -28.15 -2.79 -2.22
CA ALA A 243 -27.95 -4.03 -2.98
C ALA A 243 -26.46 -4.32 -3.20
N GLY A 244 -25.65 -3.29 -3.48
CA GLY A 244 -24.19 -3.41 -3.58
C GLY A 244 -23.55 -3.88 -2.26
N ILE A 245 -23.95 -3.31 -1.12
CA ILE A 245 -23.47 -3.73 0.21
C ILE A 245 -23.89 -5.18 0.50
N LEU A 246 -25.16 -5.52 0.25
CA LEU A 246 -25.64 -6.89 0.46
C LEU A 246 -24.80 -7.89 -0.33
N MET A 247 -24.51 -7.57 -1.59
CA MET A 247 -23.71 -8.40 -2.48
C MET A 247 -22.26 -8.57 -1.99
N ILE A 248 -21.63 -7.49 -1.53
CA ILE A 248 -20.29 -7.52 -0.92
C ILE A 248 -20.26 -8.55 0.22
N PHE A 249 -21.21 -8.51 1.14
CA PHE A 249 -21.23 -9.45 2.28
C PHE A 249 -21.63 -10.88 1.88
N GLN A 250 -22.60 -11.04 0.98
CA GLN A 250 -23.03 -12.37 0.52
C GLN A 250 -21.89 -13.12 -0.17
N MET A 251 -21.18 -12.45 -1.09
CA MET A 251 -20.09 -13.08 -1.84
C MET A 251 -18.83 -13.27 -0.99
N ALA A 252 -18.64 -12.47 0.07
CA ALA A 252 -17.50 -12.61 0.96
C ALA A 252 -17.52 -13.91 1.77
N PHE A 253 -18.71 -14.38 2.16
CA PHE A 253 -18.89 -15.53 3.06
C PHE A 253 -19.62 -16.71 2.41
N SER A 254 -19.89 -16.65 1.10
CA SER A 254 -20.51 -17.77 0.40
C SER A 254 -19.51 -18.90 0.11
N VAL A 255 -19.80 -20.08 0.65
CA VAL A 255 -19.01 -21.30 0.42
C VAL A 255 -19.21 -21.83 -1.00
N LYS A 256 -20.37 -21.57 -1.61
CA LYS A 256 -20.65 -21.90 -3.01
C LYS A 256 -20.31 -20.72 -3.92
N ALA A 257 -19.89 -21.03 -5.14
CA ALA A 257 -19.80 -20.06 -6.22
C ALA A 257 -21.17 -19.39 -6.41
N VAL A 258 -21.26 -18.09 -6.11
CA VAL A 258 -22.47 -17.29 -6.30
C VAL A 258 -22.27 -16.39 -7.50
N GLY A 259 -23.18 -16.48 -8.48
CA GLY A 259 -23.27 -15.53 -9.58
C GLY A 259 -23.85 -14.21 -9.09
N GLY A 260 -23.21 -13.11 -9.43
CA GLY A 260 -23.61 -11.80 -9.01
C GLY A 260 -24.75 -11.23 -9.84
N GLY A 261 -25.98 -11.18 -9.32
CA GLY A 261 -27.14 -10.67 -10.09
C GLY A 261 -26.95 -9.27 -10.68
N LEU A 262 -26.43 -8.32 -9.89
CA LEU A 262 -26.07 -6.96 -10.34
C LEU A 262 -24.69 -6.88 -11.01
N CYS A 263 -23.91 -7.95 -11.02
CA CYS A 263 -22.53 -8.00 -11.56
C CYS A 263 -22.37 -9.00 -12.71
N GLY A 264 -23.48 -9.38 -13.35
CA GLY A 264 -23.52 -10.28 -14.50
C GLY A 264 -22.79 -11.60 -14.28
N THR A 265 -21.74 -11.82 -15.09
CA THR A 265 -20.97 -13.07 -15.18
C THR A 265 -20.00 -13.30 -14.03
N ILE A 266 -19.87 -12.36 -13.08
CA ILE A 266 -18.93 -12.50 -11.96
C ILE A 266 -19.44 -13.58 -11.00
N VAL A 267 -18.68 -14.68 -10.94
CA VAL A 267 -18.89 -15.80 -10.02
C VAL A 267 -17.68 -15.87 -9.09
N ALA A 268 -17.93 -15.80 -7.78
CA ALA A 268 -16.86 -15.94 -6.79
C ALA A 268 -17.18 -16.95 -5.71
N SER A 269 -16.13 -17.62 -5.24
CA SER A 269 -16.12 -18.42 -4.01
C SER A 269 -15.50 -17.59 -2.88
N MET A 270 -15.82 -17.92 -1.63
CA MET A 270 -15.18 -17.31 -0.45
C MET A 270 -13.65 -17.37 -0.53
N MET A 271 -13.07 -18.49 -1.00
CA MET A 271 -11.62 -18.64 -1.09
C MET A 271 -10.98 -17.70 -2.12
N ASN A 272 -11.63 -17.49 -3.27
CA ASN A 272 -11.17 -16.53 -4.27
C ASN A 272 -11.32 -15.09 -3.77
N ALA A 273 -12.48 -14.76 -3.18
CA ALA A 273 -12.70 -13.45 -2.55
C ALA A 273 -11.66 -13.16 -1.47
N MET A 274 -11.34 -14.15 -0.63
CA MET A 274 -10.31 -14.05 0.40
C MET A 274 -8.92 -13.85 -0.20
N ARG A 275 -8.52 -14.67 -1.17
CA ARG A 275 -7.20 -14.58 -1.80
C ARG A 275 -6.99 -13.22 -2.45
N TYR A 276 -7.90 -12.81 -3.33
CA TYR A 276 -7.79 -11.52 -4.03
C TYR A 276 -7.97 -10.33 -3.08
N GLY A 277 -8.89 -10.42 -2.13
CA GLY A 277 -9.14 -9.36 -1.16
C GLY A 277 -7.96 -9.15 -0.21
N VAL A 278 -7.35 -10.21 0.31
CA VAL A 278 -6.15 -10.07 1.14
C VAL A 278 -4.95 -9.63 0.30
N ALA A 279 -4.71 -10.23 -0.88
CA ALA A 279 -3.58 -9.86 -1.73
C ALA A 279 -3.63 -8.38 -2.16
N ARG A 280 -4.78 -7.91 -2.67
CA ARG A 280 -4.94 -6.49 -3.05
C ARG A 280 -5.06 -5.56 -1.85
N GLY A 281 -5.63 -6.04 -0.74
CA GLY A 281 -5.67 -5.30 0.52
C GLY A 281 -4.27 -5.00 1.04
N VAL A 282 -3.39 -6.00 1.06
CA VAL A 282 -1.98 -5.85 1.45
C VAL A 282 -1.21 -5.04 0.43
N PHE A 283 -1.43 -5.26 -0.86
CA PHE A 283 -0.80 -4.42 -1.90
C PHE A 283 -1.12 -2.94 -1.69
N SER A 284 -2.33 -2.60 -1.26
CA SER A 284 -2.75 -1.23 -0.97
C SER A 284 -2.10 -0.68 0.32
N ASN A 285 -2.40 -1.28 1.48
CA ASN A 285 -1.97 -0.70 2.76
C ASN A 285 -0.55 -1.08 3.21
N GLU A 286 0.05 -2.08 2.56
CA GLU A 286 1.36 -2.64 2.86
C GLU A 286 1.56 -3.08 4.31
N ALA A 287 0.49 -3.49 4.98
CA ALA A 287 0.57 -3.92 6.36
C ALA A 287 1.25 -5.30 6.45
N GLY A 288 2.33 -5.38 7.23
CA GLY A 288 3.11 -6.60 7.39
C GLY A 288 4.13 -6.85 6.28
N MET A 289 4.17 -5.99 5.26
CA MET A 289 5.22 -6.02 4.23
C MET A 289 6.54 -5.42 4.72
N GLY A 290 6.52 -4.51 5.69
CA GLY A 290 7.72 -3.94 6.30
C GLY A 290 8.32 -2.73 5.55
N SER A 291 7.90 -2.45 4.32
CA SER A 291 8.32 -1.31 3.49
C SER A 291 8.08 0.04 4.19
N ALA A 292 6.86 0.30 4.64
CA ALA A 292 6.50 1.58 5.27
C ALA A 292 7.30 1.90 6.54
N ALA A 293 7.82 0.88 7.22
CA ALA A 293 8.68 1.05 8.39
C ALA A 293 10.02 1.74 8.04
N ILE A 294 10.48 1.64 6.79
CA ILE A 294 11.67 2.34 6.27
C ILE A 294 11.45 3.85 6.32
N THR A 295 10.31 4.34 5.84
CA THR A 295 9.97 5.77 5.90
C THR A 295 9.62 6.22 7.31
N ALA A 296 8.94 5.37 8.08
CA ALA A 296 8.66 5.66 9.49
C ALA A 296 9.96 5.96 10.25
N ALA A 297 11.06 5.24 9.97
CA ALA A 297 12.34 5.44 10.63
C ALA A 297 12.91 6.86 10.50
N ALA A 298 12.53 7.64 9.48
CA ALA A 298 12.96 9.02 9.30
C ALA A 298 12.23 10.04 10.20
N ALA A 299 11.16 9.63 10.88
CA ALA A 299 10.33 10.53 11.67
C ALA A 299 11.05 11.06 12.92
N THR A 300 10.81 12.33 13.25
CA THR A 300 11.26 12.94 14.51
C THR A 300 10.38 12.47 15.66
N THR A 301 10.93 11.71 16.61
CA THR A 301 10.16 11.20 17.75
C THR A 301 11.03 10.92 18.98
N ASP A 302 10.42 11.08 20.16
CA ASP A 302 11.00 10.73 21.47
C ASP A 302 10.68 9.28 21.89
N ASN A 303 9.77 8.62 21.18
CA ASN A 303 9.31 7.29 21.55
C ASN A 303 8.85 6.46 20.33
N PRO A 304 9.34 5.23 20.18
CA PRO A 304 8.98 4.37 19.06
C PRO A 304 7.48 4.06 19.01
N VAL A 305 6.82 3.87 20.16
CA VAL A 305 5.39 3.54 20.21
C VAL A 305 4.52 4.70 19.74
N ARG A 306 4.91 5.95 20.07
CA ARG A 306 4.19 7.14 19.59
C ARG A 306 4.16 7.19 18.07
N GLN A 307 5.31 6.99 17.45
CA GLN A 307 5.41 7.02 16.00
C GLN A 307 4.74 5.79 15.38
N GLY A 308 4.84 4.61 16.01
CA GLY A 308 4.08 3.41 15.61
C GLY A 308 2.57 3.66 15.57
N TYR A 309 2.01 4.38 16.56
CA TYR A 309 0.60 4.78 16.54
C TYR A 309 0.27 5.72 15.36
N ILE A 310 1.13 6.69 15.07
CA ILE A 310 0.92 7.58 13.90
C ILE A 310 0.95 6.76 12.61
N ASN A 311 1.95 5.90 12.41
CA ASN A 311 2.11 5.13 11.18
C ASN A 311 1.02 4.08 10.95
N MET A 312 0.45 3.46 11.99
CA MET A 312 -0.69 2.55 11.79
C MET A 312 -1.92 3.24 11.21
N THR A 313 -2.08 4.57 11.39
CA THR A 313 -3.17 5.30 10.73
C THR A 313 -3.06 5.27 9.21
N GLY A 314 -1.88 4.96 8.65
CA GLY A 314 -1.69 4.75 7.23
C GLY A 314 -2.65 3.71 6.66
N THR A 315 -2.74 2.53 7.30
CA THR A 315 -3.66 1.46 6.90
C THR A 315 -5.14 1.86 7.05
N PHE A 316 -5.47 2.72 8.02
CA PHE A 316 -6.83 3.23 8.19
C PHE A 316 -7.22 4.17 7.03
N TRP A 317 -6.40 5.17 6.75
CA TRP A 317 -6.67 6.11 5.65
C TRP A 317 -6.67 5.41 4.29
N ASP A 318 -5.72 4.50 4.08
CA ASP A 318 -5.59 3.75 2.85
C ASP A 318 -6.80 2.84 2.56
N THR A 319 -7.03 1.83 3.41
CA THR A 319 -7.99 0.78 3.07
C THR A 319 -9.37 1.05 3.65
N ILE A 320 -9.46 1.50 4.91
CA ILE A 320 -10.76 1.70 5.56
C ILE A 320 -11.47 2.92 4.97
N VAL A 321 -10.74 3.96 4.55
CA VAL A 321 -11.31 5.15 3.90
C VAL A 321 -11.25 5.04 2.38
N VAL A 322 -10.06 5.15 1.78
CA VAL A 322 -9.95 5.31 0.32
C VAL A 322 -10.41 4.06 -0.44
N CYS A 323 -9.95 2.86 -0.09
CA CYS A 323 -10.38 1.63 -0.78
C CYS A 323 -11.87 1.35 -0.59
N THR A 324 -12.43 1.64 0.59
CA THR A 324 -13.87 1.53 0.82
C THR A 324 -14.66 2.45 -0.10
N ILE A 325 -14.22 3.71 -0.27
CA ILE A 325 -14.88 4.64 -1.19
C ILE A 325 -14.83 4.13 -2.63
N THR A 326 -13.68 3.66 -3.10
CA THR A 326 -13.58 3.03 -4.43
C THR A 326 -14.52 1.83 -4.55
N GLY A 327 -14.48 0.91 -3.59
CA GLY A 327 -15.25 -0.33 -3.65
C GLY A 327 -16.76 -0.11 -3.58
N LEU A 328 -17.21 0.85 -2.77
CA LEU A 328 -18.63 1.23 -2.70
C LEU A 328 -19.10 1.98 -3.95
N ALA A 329 -18.27 2.86 -4.53
CA ALA A 329 -18.58 3.50 -5.80
C ALA A 329 -18.76 2.45 -6.91
N ILE A 330 -17.83 1.48 -7.01
CA ILE A 330 -17.92 0.37 -7.97
C ILE A 330 -19.17 -0.48 -7.70
N ALA A 331 -19.39 -0.92 -6.46
CA ALA A 331 -20.51 -1.80 -6.11
C ALA A 331 -21.89 -1.17 -6.34
N SER A 332 -22.01 0.16 -6.15
CA SER A 332 -23.27 0.89 -6.37
C SER A 332 -23.51 1.29 -7.82
N SER A 333 -22.46 1.38 -8.65
CA SER A 333 -22.55 1.83 -10.05
C SER A 333 -23.10 0.78 -11.02
N GLY A 334 -23.06 -0.51 -10.68
CA GLY A 334 -23.51 -1.60 -11.55
C GLY A 334 -22.57 -1.95 -12.71
N VAL A 335 -21.33 -1.44 -12.71
CA VAL A 335 -20.37 -1.65 -13.82
C VAL A 335 -19.57 -2.96 -13.71
N LEU A 336 -19.68 -3.67 -12.60
CA LEU A 336 -18.98 -4.94 -12.40
C LEU A 336 -19.46 -6.00 -13.40
N GLY A 337 -18.53 -6.60 -14.14
CA GLY A 337 -18.85 -7.60 -15.17
C GLY A 337 -19.21 -6.99 -16.53
N MET A 338 -19.12 -5.67 -16.70
CA MET A 338 -19.25 -5.03 -18.01
C MET A 338 -18.10 -5.41 -18.95
N THR A 339 -18.37 -5.34 -20.25
CA THR A 339 -17.40 -5.62 -21.32
C THR A 339 -17.15 -4.37 -22.17
N ASP A 340 -15.95 -4.28 -22.74
CA ASP A 340 -15.59 -3.27 -23.73
C ASP A 340 -16.24 -3.56 -25.10
N ALA A 341 -16.03 -2.67 -26.07
CA ALA A 341 -16.55 -2.84 -27.43
C ALA A 341 -16.00 -4.08 -28.16
N ALA A 342 -14.90 -4.66 -27.69
CA ALA A 342 -14.30 -5.88 -28.22
C ALA A 342 -14.81 -7.14 -27.49
N GLY A 343 -15.70 -7.00 -26.49
CA GLY A 343 -16.25 -8.10 -25.71
C GLY A 343 -15.36 -8.58 -24.57
N ASN A 344 -14.26 -7.88 -24.26
CA ASN A 344 -13.42 -8.22 -23.11
C ASN A 344 -13.98 -7.59 -21.84
N MET A 345 -13.92 -8.30 -20.72
CA MET A 345 -14.32 -7.72 -19.43
C MET A 345 -13.48 -6.48 -19.09
N LEU A 346 -14.14 -5.44 -18.58
CA LEU A 346 -13.45 -4.29 -18.02
C LEU A 346 -12.61 -4.74 -16.82
N THR A 347 -11.37 -4.26 -16.76
CA THR A 347 -10.43 -4.58 -15.69
C THR A 347 -9.69 -3.33 -15.22
N GLY A 348 -9.07 -3.43 -14.04
CA GLY A 348 -8.18 -2.38 -13.54
C GLY A 348 -8.82 -1.00 -13.45
N SER A 349 -8.15 0.02 -14.00
CA SER A 349 -8.61 1.42 -13.96
C SER A 349 -9.92 1.65 -14.68
N ASP A 350 -10.20 0.90 -15.75
CA ASP A 350 -11.35 1.13 -16.61
C ASP A 350 -12.66 0.87 -15.88
N VAL A 351 -12.67 -0.08 -14.93
CA VAL A 351 -13.82 -0.35 -14.06
C VAL A 351 -14.14 0.85 -13.17
N THR A 352 -13.12 1.47 -12.58
CA THR A 352 -13.34 2.64 -11.72
C THR A 352 -13.71 3.88 -12.52
N ILE A 353 -13.11 4.06 -13.71
CA ILE A 353 -13.50 5.12 -14.64
C ILE A 353 -14.97 4.98 -14.99
N ALA A 354 -15.40 3.80 -15.46
CA ALA A 354 -16.80 3.53 -15.79
C ALA A 354 -17.75 3.76 -14.61
N ALA A 355 -17.35 3.35 -13.39
CA ALA A 355 -18.15 3.56 -12.19
C ALA A 355 -18.41 5.04 -11.88
N PHE A 356 -17.41 5.90 -12.09
CA PHE A 356 -17.54 7.33 -11.85
C PHE A 356 -18.31 8.04 -12.98
N GLU A 357 -18.20 7.53 -14.21
CA GLU A 357 -18.95 8.06 -15.36
C GLU A 357 -20.47 7.84 -15.24
N THR A 358 -20.94 6.86 -14.46
CA THR A 358 -22.38 6.62 -14.29
C THR A 358 -23.13 7.80 -13.66
N VAL A 359 -22.44 8.62 -12.87
CA VAL A 359 -23.03 9.80 -12.19
C VAL A 359 -22.50 11.10 -12.79
N LEU A 360 -21.21 11.16 -13.11
CA LEU A 360 -20.53 12.40 -13.49
C LEU A 360 -20.29 12.52 -14.99
N GLY A 361 -20.70 11.54 -15.80
CA GLY A 361 -20.36 11.46 -17.22
C GLY A 361 -18.85 11.51 -17.43
N SER A 362 -18.39 12.06 -18.54
CA SER A 362 -16.94 12.14 -18.87
C SER A 362 -16.11 12.87 -17.81
N ALA A 363 -16.70 13.79 -17.04
CA ALA A 363 -16.01 14.43 -15.92
C ALA A 363 -15.59 13.39 -14.85
N GLY A 364 -16.38 12.34 -14.63
CA GLY A 364 -16.03 11.22 -13.77
C GLY A 364 -14.73 10.53 -14.20
N GLY A 365 -14.62 10.20 -15.49
CA GLY A 365 -13.39 9.62 -16.06
C GLY A 365 -12.18 10.53 -15.94
N TRP A 366 -12.36 11.85 -16.14
CA TRP A 366 -11.29 12.84 -15.93
C TRP A 366 -10.81 12.86 -14.47
N LEU A 367 -11.74 12.90 -13.51
CA LEU A 367 -11.43 12.94 -12.08
C LEU A 367 -10.66 11.69 -11.62
N VAL A 368 -11.10 10.49 -12.05
CA VAL A 368 -10.41 9.23 -11.75
C VAL A 368 -9.03 9.20 -12.38
N THR A 369 -8.89 9.65 -13.63
CA THR A 369 -7.59 9.66 -14.33
C THR A 369 -6.59 10.61 -13.67
N ILE A 370 -7.04 11.81 -13.27
CA ILE A 370 -6.23 12.74 -12.49
C ILE A 370 -5.87 12.12 -11.14
N GLY A 371 -6.84 11.49 -10.46
CA GLY A 371 -6.64 10.77 -9.20
C GLY A 371 -5.58 9.68 -9.30
N ILE A 372 -5.69 8.76 -10.27
CA ILE A 372 -4.71 7.70 -10.54
C ILE A 372 -3.34 8.31 -10.82
N THR A 373 -3.28 9.37 -11.64
CA THR A 373 -2.00 10.02 -11.97
C THR A 373 -1.31 10.55 -10.71
N LEU A 374 -2.04 11.24 -9.84
CA LEU A 374 -1.49 11.77 -8.58
C LEU A 374 -1.11 10.65 -7.60
N PHE A 375 -1.99 9.66 -7.43
CA PHE A 375 -1.81 8.54 -6.50
C PHE A 375 -0.57 7.74 -6.91
N ALA A 376 -0.57 7.22 -8.14
CA ALA A 376 0.49 6.38 -8.65
C ALA A 376 1.83 7.13 -8.74
N PHE A 377 1.83 8.41 -9.13
CA PHE A 377 3.05 9.22 -9.12
C PHE A 377 3.59 9.41 -7.70
N SER A 378 2.73 9.66 -6.71
CA SER A 378 3.16 9.76 -5.32
C SER A 378 3.78 8.45 -4.81
N THR A 379 3.26 7.31 -5.28
CA THR A 379 3.79 5.97 -4.97
C THR A 379 5.17 5.75 -5.56
N ILE A 380 5.41 6.19 -6.80
CA ILE A 380 6.73 6.19 -7.43
C ILE A 380 7.75 6.93 -6.55
N LEU A 381 7.38 8.11 -6.04
CA LEU A 381 8.27 8.89 -5.18
C LEU A 381 8.52 8.22 -3.82
N GLY A 382 7.48 7.67 -3.19
CA GLY A 382 7.60 7.02 -1.88
C GLY A 382 8.43 5.73 -1.91
N TRP A 383 8.20 4.88 -2.92
CA TRP A 383 8.90 3.60 -3.06
C TRP A 383 10.33 3.71 -3.55
N GLU A 384 10.66 4.79 -4.27
CA GLU A 384 12.05 5.09 -4.56
C GLU A 384 12.86 5.12 -3.27
N TYR A 385 12.42 5.88 -2.27
CA TYR A 385 13.12 5.99 -1.00
C TYR A 385 13.19 4.65 -0.24
N HIS A 386 12.12 3.85 -0.28
CA HIS A 386 12.11 2.51 0.32
C HIS A 386 13.20 1.61 -0.28
N GLY A 387 13.26 1.53 -1.60
CA GLY A 387 14.26 0.72 -2.28
C GLY A 387 15.67 1.32 -2.20
N GLU A 388 15.83 2.64 -2.19
CA GLU A 388 17.13 3.30 -1.99
C GLU A 388 17.75 2.89 -0.65
N LYS A 389 16.97 2.94 0.44
CA LYS A 389 17.50 2.57 1.77
C LYS A 389 17.77 1.08 1.91
N ALA A 390 16.99 0.23 1.24
CA ALA A 390 17.29 -1.19 1.13
C ALA A 390 18.58 -1.44 0.32
N PHE A 391 18.78 -0.72 -0.78
CA PHE A 391 19.97 -0.78 -1.62
C PHE A 391 21.23 -0.28 -0.89
N GLU A 392 21.11 0.85 -0.17
CA GLU A 392 22.16 1.41 0.68
C GLU A 392 22.58 0.40 1.76
N TYR A 393 21.63 -0.33 2.35
CA TYR A 393 21.91 -1.39 3.31
C TYR A 393 22.70 -2.55 2.70
N LEU A 394 22.33 -3.02 1.50
CA LEU A 394 23.00 -4.13 0.82
C LEU A 394 24.45 -3.78 0.46
N LEU A 395 24.69 -2.57 -0.01
CA LEU A 395 26.03 -2.10 -0.41
C LEU A 395 26.84 -1.54 0.75
N GLY A 396 26.22 -1.27 1.90
CA GLY A 396 26.86 -0.63 3.05
C GLY A 396 27.36 0.79 2.78
N THR A 397 26.90 1.44 1.70
CA THR A 397 27.36 2.77 1.31
C THR A 397 26.31 3.55 0.52
N HIS A 398 26.19 4.84 0.82
CA HIS A 398 25.27 5.77 0.15
C HIS A 398 25.78 6.26 -1.21
N ARG A 399 27.00 5.89 -1.62
CA ARG A 399 27.66 6.41 -2.83
C ARG A 399 26.91 6.03 -4.11
N PHE A 400 26.19 4.91 -4.10
CA PHE A 400 25.46 4.40 -5.24
C PHE A 400 23.98 4.81 -5.25
N ASN A 401 23.51 5.57 -4.26
CA ASN A 401 22.12 6.03 -4.18
C ASN A 401 21.71 6.79 -5.45
N MET A 402 22.60 7.62 -6.01
CA MET A 402 22.30 8.34 -7.26
C MET A 402 22.12 7.39 -8.46
N VAL A 403 22.91 6.32 -8.53
CA VAL A 403 22.75 5.30 -9.59
C VAL A 403 21.40 4.61 -9.44
N TYR A 404 21.01 4.25 -8.21
CA TYR A 404 19.71 3.67 -7.93
C TYR A 404 18.56 4.59 -8.37
N ARG A 405 18.61 5.88 -8.00
CA ARG A 405 17.63 6.90 -8.40
C ARG A 405 17.43 7.00 -9.91
N LEU A 406 18.53 7.01 -10.66
CA LEU A 406 18.51 7.08 -12.12
C LEU A 406 17.86 5.82 -12.70
N VAL A 407 18.33 4.64 -12.29
CA VAL A 407 17.78 3.35 -12.76
C VAL A 407 16.30 3.24 -12.42
N PHE A 408 15.91 3.54 -11.18
CA PHE A 408 14.52 3.54 -10.74
C PHE A 408 13.65 4.44 -11.61
N SER A 409 14.09 5.67 -11.88
CA SER A 409 13.30 6.58 -12.70
C SER A 409 13.16 6.09 -14.15
N PHE A 410 14.21 5.54 -14.76
CA PHE A 410 14.12 4.97 -16.11
C PHE A 410 13.23 3.72 -16.19
N VAL A 411 13.16 2.91 -15.13
CA VAL A 411 12.25 1.74 -15.07
C VAL A 411 10.77 2.16 -15.18
N VAL A 412 10.42 3.39 -14.81
CA VAL A 412 9.04 3.89 -14.92
C VAL A 412 8.58 3.90 -16.39
N TYR A 413 9.44 4.32 -17.31
CA TYR A 413 9.16 4.28 -18.74
C TYR A 413 8.82 2.87 -19.22
N PHE A 414 9.57 1.86 -18.75
CA PHE A 414 9.26 0.47 -19.07
C PHE A 414 7.90 0.07 -18.51
N GLY A 415 7.60 0.43 -17.25
CA GLY A 415 6.28 0.21 -16.64
C GLY A 415 5.11 0.73 -17.50
N CYS A 416 5.22 1.94 -18.04
CA CYS A 416 4.20 2.54 -18.91
C CYS A 416 3.97 1.79 -20.23
N THR A 417 4.88 0.93 -20.66
CA THR A 417 4.82 0.26 -21.97
C THR A 417 4.59 -1.25 -21.88
N GLN A 418 4.58 -1.83 -20.67
CA GLN A 418 4.30 -3.24 -20.44
C GLN A 418 2.81 -3.53 -20.22
N THR A 419 2.44 -4.81 -20.23
CA THR A 419 1.06 -5.25 -19.95
C THR A 419 0.76 -5.33 -18.46
N LEU A 420 -0.51 -5.13 -18.10
CA LEU A 420 -1.01 -5.19 -16.72
C LEU A 420 -0.60 -6.51 -16.02
N ASN A 421 -0.92 -7.66 -16.60
CA ASN A 421 -0.63 -8.96 -15.97
C ASN A 421 0.85 -9.15 -15.65
N LEU A 422 1.76 -8.76 -16.55
CA LEU A 422 3.19 -8.94 -16.33
C LEU A 422 3.69 -8.11 -15.14
N VAL A 423 3.33 -6.83 -15.08
CA VAL A 423 3.82 -5.93 -14.03
C VAL A 423 3.24 -6.25 -12.66
N TRP A 424 1.97 -6.66 -12.61
CA TRP A 424 1.28 -7.00 -11.37
C TRP A 424 1.77 -8.33 -10.80
N SER A 425 1.85 -9.39 -11.59
CA SER A 425 2.35 -10.68 -11.09
C SER A 425 3.81 -10.63 -10.66
N PHE A 426 4.67 -9.89 -11.37
CA PHE A 426 6.03 -9.62 -10.90
C PHE A 426 6.03 -8.93 -9.53
N SER A 427 5.21 -7.89 -9.39
CA SER A 427 5.10 -7.14 -8.15
C SER A 427 4.60 -8.01 -6.99
N ASP A 428 3.62 -8.88 -7.24
CA ASP A 428 3.02 -9.73 -6.23
C ASP A 428 4.02 -10.74 -5.67
N ILE A 429 4.80 -11.38 -6.54
CA ILE A 429 5.86 -12.32 -6.15
C ILE A 429 6.91 -11.59 -5.30
N ALA A 430 7.39 -10.42 -5.76
CA ALA A 430 8.40 -9.65 -5.05
C ALA A 430 7.91 -9.18 -3.66
N ASN A 431 6.65 -8.73 -3.58
CA ASN A 431 6.03 -8.29 -2.33
C ASN A 431 5.92 -9.42 -1.30
N ALA A 432 5.47 -10.59 -1.72
CA ALA A 432 5.33 -11.72 -0.82
C ALA A 432 6.69 -12.21 -0.31
N LEU A 433 7.71 -12.28 -1.18
CA LEU A 433 9.07 -12.62 -0.77
C LEU A 433 9.66 -11.60 0.23
N MET A 434 9.38 -10.31 0.04
CA MET A 434 9.77 -9.25 0.96
C MET A 434 9.05 -9.35 2.32
N ALA A 435 7.76 -9.69 2.31
CA ALA A 435 6.95 -9.77 3.52
C ALA A 435 7.36 -10.91 4.46
N ILE A 436 7.80 -12.05 3.93
CA ILE A 436 8.13 -13.25 4.73
C ILE A 436 9.17 -12.96 5.84
N PRO A 437 10.37 -12.40 5.56
CA PRO A 437 11.34 -12.04 6.61
C PRO A 437 10.77 -11.08 7.66
N ASN A 438 9.98 -10.08 7.24
CA ASN A 438 9.40 -9.09 8.14
C ASN A 438 8.36 -9.73 9.09
N LEU A 439 7.48 -10.58 8.56
CA LEU A 439 6.47 -11.30 9.36
C LEU A 439 7.14 -12.20 10.41
N ILE A 440 8.17 -12.96 10.01
CA ILE A 440 8.97 -13.77 10.95
C ILE A 440 9.59 -12.90 12.04
N CYS A 441 10.19 -11.76 11.67
CA CYS A 441 10.77 -10.83 12.62
C CYS A 441 9.75 -10.32 13.64
N MET A 442 8.56 -9.90 13.21
CA MET A 442 7.51 -9.41 14.10
C MET A 442 6.99 -10.49 15.04
N LEU A 443 6.86 -11.74 14.58
CA LEU A 443 6.47 -12.86 15.43
C LEU A 443 7.50 -13.12 16.53
N LEU A 444 8.79 -13.14 16.18
CA LEU A 444 9.89 -13.35 17.13
C LEU A 444 10.04 -12.20 18.14
N LEU A 445 9.74 -10.97 17.72
CA LEU A 445 9.81 -9.77 18.56
C LEU A 445 8.46 -9.40 19.21
N SER A 446 7.44 -10.25 19.08
CA SER A 446 6.09 -9.99 19.59
C SER A 446 6.03 -9.75 21.10
N GLY A 447 6.95 -10.35 21.87
CA GLY A 447 7.10 -10.11 23.31
C GLY A 447 7.53 -8.67 23.62
N GLU A 448 8.46 -8.13 22.82
CA GLU A 448 8.95 -6.77 22.95
C GLU A 448 7.90 -5.75 22.51
N ILE A 449 7.24 -6.01 21.38
CA ILE A 449 6.12 -5.20 20.90
C ILE A 449 5.05 -5.05 22.00
N ALA A 450 4.66 -6.17 22.61
CA ALA A 450 3.64 -6.19 23.65
C ALA A 450 4.08 -5.51 24.94
N LYS A 451 5.37 -5.56 25.29
CA LYS A 451 5.92 -4.86 26.45
C LYS A 451 5.87 -3.36 26.24
N ASP A 452 6.44 -2.88 25.13
CA ASP A 452 6.60 -1.45 24.86
C ASP A 452 5.24 -0.73 24.73
N ILE A 453 4.29 -1.34 24.00
CA ILE A 453 2.95 -0.74 23.83
C ILE A 453 2.18 -0.63 25.16
N ARG A 454 2.39 -1.58 26.08
CA ARG A 454 1.77 -1.59 27.41
C ARG A 454 2.41 -0.55 28.32
N GLU A 455 3.73 -0.42 28.30
CA GLU A 455 4.44 0.62 29.05
C GLU A 455 4.02 2.02 28.59
N PHE A 456 3.84 2.21 27.28
CA PHE A 456 3.37 3.48 26.73
C PHE A 456 1.95 3.86 27.15
N GLN A 457 1.10 2.92 27.57
CA GLN A 457 -0.25 3.24 28.06
C GLN A 457 -0.21 4.25 29.21
N LYS A 458 0.81 4.20 30.08
CA LYS A 458 0.98 5.16 31.17
C LYS A 458 1.12 6.60 30.67
N LYS A 459 1.69 6.78 29.47
CA LYS A 459 1.80 8.10 28.83
C LYS A 459 0.47 8.56 28.26
N ILE A 460 -0.31 7.68 27.62
CA ILE A 460 -1.62 8.04 27.03
C ILE A 460 -2.60 8.50 28.11
N HIS A 461 -2.72 7.75 29.22
CA HIS A 461 -3.64 8.10 30.32
C HIS A 461 -3.28 9.38 31.07
N LYS A 462 -2.11 9.98 30.82
CA LYS A 462 -1.73 11.28 31.39
C LYS A 462 -2.22 12.47 30.55
N TYR A 463 -2.64 12.22 29.32
CA TYR A 463 -3.10 13.23 28.35
C TYR A 463 -4.61 13.17 28.06
N ASN A 464 -5.28 12.11 28.51
CA ASN A 464 -6.73 12.02 28.63
C ASN A 464 -7.10 12.33 30.07
#